data_AF-A0A1B6VP79-F1
#
_entry.id   AF-A0A1B6VP79-F1
#
_cell.length_a   1.000
_cell.length_b   1.000
_cell.length_c   1.000
_cell.angle_alpha   90.00
_cell.angle_beta   90.00
_cell.angle_gamma   90.00
#
_symmetry.space_group_name_H-M   'P 1'
#
loop_
_entity.id
_entity.type
_entity.pdbx_description
1 polymer ?
#
loop_
_entity_poly.entity_id
_entity_poly.type
_entity_poly.pdbx_seq_one_letter_code
_entity_poly.pdbx_strand_id
1 'polypeptide(L)'
;MMSNATHASGEAYSDTAPSTSAIDQAEIARLTQLVERPELIQSMTDCSDVLNFLESKIASIEGQLETSRIAASQRGASDHYLDWHIRAHHALSVSQMQHRRVLKRRGVLNHIEVESRKEVRAFEIETLKREQADAAARRAEASARNAQTQLQIVSVASERSVHRKVCQLVQQKFGEDIHRELFDLARRNPEVSAVSAEATK
;
A
#
# COMPACT_ATOMS: atom_id res chain seq x y z
N MET A 1 102.27 -20.63 9.97
CA MET A 1 102.16 -19.16 9.99
C MET A 1 101.20 -18.79 8.87
N MET A 2 99.94 -18.53 9.25
CA MET A 2 99.31 -17.20 9.24
C MET A 2 99.05 -16.70 7.81
N SER A 3 97.83 -16.85 7.30
CA SER A 3 96.64 -15.99 7.52
C SER A 3 96.63 -14.82 6.54
N ASN A 4 95.62 -14.81 5.67
CA ASN A 4 94.76 -13.63 5.55
C ASN A 4 93.35 -14.07 5.17
N ALA A 5 92.43 -13.74 6.06
CA ALA A 5 90.99 -13.87 5.88
C ALA A 5 90.44 -12.52 5.44
N THR A 6 89.46 -12.54 4.55
CA THR A 6 88.31 -11.63 4.66
C THR A 6 87.09 -12.25 3.98
N HIS A 7 86.00 -12.24 4.76
CA HIS A 7 84.63 -12.64 4.46
C HIS A 7 83.98 -11.81 3.34
N ALA A 8 83.05 -12.41 2.61
CA ALA A 8 81.64 -12.00 2.61
C ALA A 8 80.79 -12.93 1.72
N SER A 9 79.77 -13.54 2.35
CA SER A 9 78.43 -13.92 1.85
C SER A 9 78.27 -14.27 0.36
N GLY A 10 77.84 -15.47 -0.02
CA GLY A 10 76.77 -16.23 0.60
C GLY A 10 75.39 -15.61 0.35
N GLU A 11 75.17 -14.96 -0.80
CA GLU A 11 73.81 -14.68 -1.28
C GLU A 11 73.38 -15.83 -2.18
N ALA A 12 72.79 -16.84 -1.54
CA ALA A 12 71.75 -17.61 -2.20
C ALA A 12 70.72 -16.60 -2.70
N TYR A 13 70.55 -16.53 -4.02
CA TYR A 13 69.42 -15.85 -4.64
C TYR A 13 68.15 -16.47 -4.05
N SER A 14 67.63 -15.83 -3.00
CA SER A 14 66.28 -16.03 -2.51
C SER A 14 65.33 -15.39 -3.53
N ASP A 15 65.27 -15.99 -4.71
CA ASP A 15 64.15 -15.85 -5.63
C ASP A 15 62.96 -16.60 -5.01
N THR A 16 62.45 -16.05 -3.91
CA THR A 16 61.05 -16.24 -3.54
C THR A 16 60.23 -15.48 -4.58
N ALA A 17 60.14 -16.03 -5.78
CA ALA A 17 59.01 -15.77 -6.65
C ALA A 17 57.76 -16.02 -5.81
N PRO A 18 56.76 -15.11 -5.81
CA PRO A 18 55.50 -15.41 -5.16
C PRO A 18 55.00 -16.72 -5.76
N SER A 19 54.94 -17.77 -4.95
CA SER A 19 54.41 -19.06 -5.35
C SER A 19 52.93 -18.84 -5.67
N THR A 20 52.63 -18.60 -6.94
CA THR A 20 51.28 -18.62 -7.51
C THR A 20 50.67 -20.04 -7.50
N SER A 21 51.27 -20.97 -6.73
CA SER A 21 50.83 -22.35 -6.54
C SER A 21 49.67 -22.52 -5.54
N ALA A 22 49.07 -21.42 -5.08
CA ALA A 22 47.79 -21.42 -4.39
C ALA A 22 46.74 -20.71 -5.26
N ILE A 23 46.59 -21.15 -6.52
CA ILE A 23 45.24 -21.20 -7.08
C ILE A 23 44.51 -22.17 -6.16
N ASP A 24 43.78 -21.65 -5.19
CA ASP A 24 43.16 -22.45 -4.13
C ASP A 24 42.19 -23.44 -4.76
N GLN A 25 42.70 -24.63 -5.08
CA GLN A 25 41.89 -25.78 -5.50
C GLN A 25 40.86 -26.10 -4.40
N ALA A 26 41.16 -25.77 -3.15
CA ALA A 26 40.23 -25.79 -2.03
C ALA A 26 39.10 -24.76 -2.18
N GLU A 27 39.39 -23.53 -2.62
CA GLU A 27 38.38 -22.49 -2.87
C GLU A 27 37.49 -22.90 -4.05
N ILE A 28 38.06 -23.48 -5.12
CA ILE A 28 37.28 -23.96 -6.27
C ILE A 28 36.46 -25.21 -5.93
N ALA A 29 37.02 -26.19 -5.21
CA ALA A 29 36.26 -27.36 -4.75
C ALA A 29 35.11 -26.94 -3.83
N ARG A 30 35.35 -25.96 -2.93
CA ARG A 30 34.32 -25.33 -2.10
C ARG A 30 33.28 -24.60 -2.96
N LEU A 31 33.69 -23.89 -4.01
CA LEU A 31 32.81 -23.18 -4.93
C LEU A 31 31.98 -24.15 -5.80
N THR A 32 32.52 -25.31 -6.18
CA THR A 32 31.82 -26.40 -6.89
C THR A 32 30.81 -27.07 -5.95
N GLN A 33 31.18 -27.38 -4.71
CA GLN A 33 30.28 -27.96 -3.71
C GLN A 33 29.12 -27.02 -3.34
N LEU A 34 29.36 -25.70 -3.31
CA LEU A 34 28.31 -24.72 -3.07
C LEU A 34 27.30 -24.62 -4.23
N VAL A 35 27.74 -24.93 -5.46
CA VAL A 35 26.92 -24.91 -6.68
C VAL A 35 25.99 -26.12 -6.76
N GLU A 36 26.40 -27.25 -6.17
CA GLU A 36 25.63 -28.49 -6.08
C GLU A 36 24.57 -28.50 -4.97
N ARG A 37 24.43 -27.42 -4.18
CA ARG A 37 23.37 -27.27 -3.17
C ARG A 37 22.19 -26.46 -3.71
N PRO A 38 21.17 -27.10 -4.33
CA PRO A 38 19.97 -26.42 -4.77
C PRO A 38 19.19 -25.75 -3.61
N GLU A 39 19.45 -26.16 -2.36
CA GLU A 39 18.76 -25.60 -1.19
C GLU A 39 19.13 -24.14 -0.89
N LEU A 40 20.32 -23.67 -1.28
CA LEU A 40 20.73 -22.27 -1.04
C LEU A 40 19.85 -21.28 -1.83
N ILE A 41 19.35 -21.70 -3.00
CA ILE A 41 18.41 -20.93 -3.84
C ILE A 41 16.97 -21.06 -3.32
N GLN A 42 16.68 -22.06 -2.49
CA GLN A 42 15.37 -22.24 -1.83
C GLN A 42 15.26 -21.52 -0.49
N SER A 43 16.37 -21.20 0.19
CA SER A 43 16.37 -20.60 1.52
C SER A 43 16.70 -19.10 1.58
N MET A 44 17.12 -18.47 0.47
CA MET A 44 17.42 -17.03 0.47
C MET A 44 16.18 -16.23 0.06
N THR A 45 15.64 -15.53 1.05
CA THR A 45 14.46 -14.65 0.95
C THR A 45 14.60 -13.47 0.00
N ASP A 46 15.82 -13.11 -0.40
CA ASP A 46 16.07 -12.00 -1.33
C ASP A 46 16.83 -12.47 -2.59
N CYS A 47 16.11 -12.48 -3.72
CA CYS A 47 16.72 -12.73 -5.03
C CYS A 47 17.86 -11.74 -5.35
N SER A 48 17.88 -10.56 -4.73
CA SER A 48 18.92 -9.54 -4.92
C SER A 48 20.28 -9.96 -4.36
N ASP A 49 20.33 -10.52 -3.15
CA ASP A 49 21.58 -10.96 -2.52
C ASP A 49 22.18 -12.16 -3.27
N VAL A 50 21.32 -13.06 -3.73
CA VAL A 50 21.72 -14.21 -4.56
C VAL A 50 22.28 -13.75 -5.90
N LEU A 51 21.69 -12.72 -6.52
CA LEU A 51 22.21 -12.16 -7.77
C LEU A 51 23.57 -11.51 -7.57
N ASN A 52 23.73 -10.66 -6.55
CA ASN A 52 25.01 -10.02 -6.23
C ASN A 52 26.12 -11.06 -5.97
N PHE A 53 25.80 -12.14 -5.25
CA PHE A 53 26.72 -13.26 -5.03
C PHE A 53 27.12 -13.96 -6.34
N LEU A 54 26.13 -14.26 -7.20
CA LEU A 54 26.39 -14.92 -8.49
C LEU A 54 27.18 -14.03 -9.45
N GLU A 55 26.89 -12.73 -9.50
CA GLU A 55 27.64 -11.75 -10.30
C GLU A 55 29.10 -11.66 -9.84
N SER A 56 29.33 -11.53 -8.53
CA SER A 56 30.68 -11.52 -7.95
C SER A 56 31.45 -12.82 -8.26
N LYS A 57 30.78 -13.96 -8.16
CA LYS A 57 31.38 -15.27 -8.43
C LYS A 57 31.70 -15.48 -9.91
N ILE A 58 30.82 -15.05 -10.82
CA ILE A 58 31.07 -15.07 -12.27
C ILE A 58 32.30 -14.22 -12.59
N ALA A 59 32.36 -12.99 -12.10
CA ALA A 59 33.49 -12.07 -12.32
C ALA A 59 34.80 -12.65 -11.76
N SER A 60 34.76 -13.31 -10.60
CA SER A 60 35.92 -13.97 -10.00
C SER A 60 36.46 -15.10 -10.89
N ILE A 61 35.59 -15.98 -11.38
CA ILE A 61 36.00 -17.10 -12.25
C ILE A 61 36.53 -16.58 -13.59
N GLU A 62 35.90 -15.57 -14.18
CA GLU A 62 36.36 -14.93 -15.42
C GLU A 62 37.75 -14.30 -15.25
N GLY A 63 37.98 -13.59 -14.12
CA GLY A 63 39.29 -13.03 -13.80
C GLY A 63 40.38 -14.09 -13.59
N GLN A 64 40.05 -15.20 -12.93
CA GLN A 64 40.96 -16.33 -12.76
C GLN A 64 41.29 -17.00 -14.11
N LEU A 65 40.30 -17.21 -14.98
CA LEU A 65 40.48 -17.74 -16.33
C LEU A 65 41.42 -16.86 -17.16
N GLU A 66 41.24 -15.54 -17.12
CA GLU A 66 42.09 -14.62 -17.87
C GLU A 66 43.53 -14.59 -17.33
N THR A 67 43.70 -14.53 -16.02
CA THR A 67 45.03 -14.58 -15.38
C THR A 67 45.76 -15.88 -15.75
N SER A 68 45.05 -16.99 -15.70
CA SER A 68 45.60 -18.31 -16.02
C SER A 68 45.92 -18.45 -17.51
N ARG A 69 45.10 -17.87 -18.41
CA ARG A 69 45.38 -17.79 -19.86
C ARG A 69 46.69 -17.06 -20.15
N ILE A 70 46.94 -15.94 -19.47
CA ILE A 70 48.18 -15.17 -19.58
C ILE A 70 49.37 -15.98 -19.05
N ALA A 71 49.21 -16.69 -17.92
CA ALA A 71 50.28 -17.52 -17.37
C ALA A 71 50.65 -18.69 -18.30
N ALA A 72 49.64 -19.35 -18.90
CA ALA A 72 49.85 -20.46 -19.82
C ALA A 72 50.51 -20.04 -21.14
N SER A 73 50.20 -18.85 -21.67
CA SER A 73 50.85 -18.34 -22.89
C SER A 73 52.33 -18.02 -22.69
N GLN A 74 52.73 -17.68 -21.46
CA GLN A 74 54.12 -17.35 -21.13
C GLN A 74 54.98 -18.58 -20.79
N ARG A 75 54.39 -19.62 -20.18
CA ARG A 75 55.14 -20.77 -19.62
C ARG A 75 54.83 -22.12 -20.28
N GLY A 76 53.88 -22.16 -21.22
CA GLY A 76 53.32 -23.39 -21.76
C GLY A 76 52.23 -23.97 -20.86
N ALA A 77 51.29 -24.71 -21.47
CA ALA A 77 50.20 -25.36 -20.75
C ALA A 77 50.64 -26.75 -20.24
N SER A 78 50.44 -27.02 -18.95
CA SER A 78 50.56 -28.37 -18.38
C SER A 78 49.22 -29.11 -18.42
N ASP A 79 49.21 -30.44 -18.30
CA ASP A 79 47.96 -31.22 -18.23
C ASP A 79 47.06 -30.79 -17.06
N HIS A 80 47.66 -30.35 -15.94
CA HIS A 80 46.92 -29.78 -14.82
C HIS A 80 46.25 -28.44 -15.13
N TYR A 81 46.83 -27.63 -16.03
CA TYR A 81 46.18 -26.40 -16.50
C TYR A 81 44.93 -26.71 -17.32
N LEU A 82 44.98 -27.70 -18.21
CA LEU A 82 43.83 -28.12 -19.04
C LEU A 82 42.67 -28.62 -18.19
N ASP A 83 42.94 -29.49 -17.22
CA ASP A 83 41.93 -30.06 -16.32
C ASP A 83 41.30 -28.98 -15.41
N TRP A 84 42.11 -28.06 -14.87
CA TRP A 84 41.61 -26.89 -14.15
C TRP A 84 40.74 -25.99 -15.04
N HIS A 85 41.17 -25.72 -16.27
CA HIS A 85 40.49 -24.84 -17.20
C HIS A 85 39.10 -25.38 -17.57
N ILE A 86 39.00 -26.70 -17.82
CA ILE A 86 37.72 -27.38 -18.07
C ILE A 86 36.78 -27.23 -16.87
N ARG A 87 37.28 -27.47 -15.64
CA ARG A 87 36.47 -27.31 -14.41
C ARG A 87 36.02 -25.87 -14.19
N ALA A 88 36.90 -24.89 -14.42
CA ALA A 88 36.58 -23.47 -14.28
C ALA A 88 35.51 -23.03 -15.29
N HIS A 89 35.61 -23.46 -16.55
CA HIS A 89 34.57 -23.22 -17.55
C HIS A 89 33.23 -23.88 -17.19
N HIS A 90 33.25 -25.10 -16.66
CA HIS A 90 32.05 -25.75 -16.17
C HIS A 90 31.41 -24.96 -15.01
N ALA A 91 32.20 -24.56 -14.01
CA ALA A 91 31.74 -23.75 -12.89
C ALA A 91 31.15 -22.39 -13.33
N LEU A 92 31.77 -21.74 -14.32
CA LEU A 92 31.27 -20.51 -14.92
C LEU A 92 29.91 -20.72 -15.59
N SER A 93 29.79 -21.76 -16.43
CA SER A 93 28.55 -22.10 -17.14
C SER A 93 27.40 -22.36 -16.17
N VAL A 94 27.64 -23.13 -15.11
CA VAL A 94 26.61 -23.40 -14.09
C VAL A 94 26.22 -22.12 -13.34
N SER A 95 27.19 -21.28 -12.96
CA SER A 95 26.92 -20.01 -12.26
C SER A 95 26.09 -19.05 -13.14
N GLN A 96 26.41 -18.95 -14.44
CA GLN A 96 25.64 -18.17 -15.41
C GLN A 96 24.21 -18.71 -15.61
N MET A 97 24.03 -20.04 -15.65
CA MET A 97 22.70 -20.64 -15.70
C MET A 97 21.88 -20.35 -14.44
N GLN A 98 22.48 -20.46 -13.26
CA GLN A 98 21.83 -20.11 -12.00
C GLN A 98 21.44 -18.62 -11.99
N HIS A 99 22.33 -17.73 -12.41
CA HIS A 99 22.08 -16.29 -12.51
C HIS A 99 20.84 -16.00 -13.39
N ARG A 100 20.78 -16.60 -14.58
CA ARG A 100 19.60 -16.48 -15.47
C ARG A 100 18.32 -17.02 -14.85
N ARG A 101 18.38 -18.13 -14.10
CA ARG A 101 17.20 -18.70 -13.42
C ARG A 101 16.70 -17.78 -12.31
N VAL A 102 17.60 -17.20 -11.51
CA VAL A 102 17.23 -16.26 -10.45
C VAL A 102 16.64 -14.97 -11.03
N LEU A 103 17.21 -14.43 -12.11
CA LEU A 103 16.63 -13.28 -12.83
C LEU A 103 15.21 -13.56 -13.32
N LYS A 104 14.95 -14.74 -13.89
CA LYS A 104 13.60 -15.14 -14.32
C LYS A 104 12.64 -15.21 -13.14
N ARG A 105 13.04 -15.82 -12.02
CA ARG A 105 12.22 -15.88 -10.79
C ARG A 105 11.91 -14.50 -10.24
N ARG A 106 12.91 -13.59 -10.19
CA ARG A 106 12.72 -12.19 -9.79
C ARG A 106 11.70 -11.48 -10.68
N GLY A 107 11.76 -11.69 -12.01
CA GLY A 107 10.79 -11.13 -12.94
C GLY A 107 9.35 -11.59 -12.65
N VAL A 108 9.17 -12.88 -12.35
CA VAL A 108 7.85 -13.45 -11.97
C VAL A 108 7.36 -12.86 -10.64
N LEU A 109 8.23 -12.78 -9.63
CA LEU A 109 7.87 -12.20 -8.32
C LEU A 109 7.46 -10.73 -8.45
N ASN A 110 8.22 -9.93 -9.21
CA ASN A 110 7.88 -8.54 -9.47
C ASN A 110 6.52 -8.40 -10.19
N HIS A 111 6.22 -9.30 -11.12
CA HIS A 111 4.93 -9.29 -11.80
C HIS A 111 3.78 -9.60 -10.83
N ILE A 112 3.93 -10.64 -9.99
CA ILE A 112 2.95 -10.99 -8.96
C ILE A 112 2.74 -9.83 -7.98
N GLU A 113 3.81 -9.15 -7.56
CA GLU A 113 3.71 -8.01 -6.66
C GLU A 113 2.92 -6.85 -7.29
N VAL A 114 3.17 -6.56 -8.57
CA VAL A 114 2.44 -5.52 -9.29
C VAL A 114 0.96 -5.88 -9.44
N GLU A 115 0.64 -7.11 -9.81
CA GLU A 115 -0.75 -7.56 -9.94
C GLU A 115 -1.47 -7.56 -8.59
N SER A 116 -0.83 -8.05 -7.53
CA SER A 116 -1.38 -8.02 -6.17
C SER A 116 -1.67 -6.58 -5.70
N ARG A 117 -0.77 -5.62 -5.97
CA ARG A 117 -1.01 -4.20 -5.67
C ARG A 117 -2.19 -3.63 -6.45
N LYS A 118 -2.41 -4.07 -7.70
CA LYS A 118 -3.58 -3.64 -8.49
C LYS A 118 -4.87 -4.20 -7.90
N GLU A 119 -4.89 -5.47 -7.51
CA GLU A 119 -6.05 -6.11 -6.88
C GLU A 119 -6.42 -5.41 -5.57
N VAL A 120 -5.44 -5.12 -4.71
CA VAL A 120 -5.66 -4.39 -3.45
C VAL A 120 -6.26 -3.01 -3.72
N ARG A 121 -5.68 -2.24 -4.67
CA ARG A 121 -6.23 -0.92 -5.04
C ARG A 121 -7.64 -1.00 -5.61
N ALA A 122 -7.92 -2.01 -6.43
CA ALA A 122 -9.25 -2.22 -6.99
C ALA A 122 -10.27 -2.50 -5.88
N PHE A 123 -9.91 -3.34 -4.91
CA PHE A 123 -10.73 -3.62 -3.73
C PHE A 123 -10.96 -2.38 -2.85
N GLU A 124 -9.93 -1.57 -2.61
CA GLU A 124 -10.07 -0.30 -1.87
C GLU A 124 -11.03 0.66 -2.56
N ILE A 125 -10.90 0.83 -3.89
CA ILE A 125 -11.79 1.68 -4.69
C ILE A 125 -13.23 1.16 -4.63
N GLU A 126 -13.43 -0.14 -4.74
CA GLU A 126 -14.77 -0.74 -4.67
C GLU A 126 -15.39 -0.51 -3.29
N THR A 127 -14.61 -0.68 -2.22
CA THR A 127 -15.06 -0.45 -0.85
C THR A 127 -15.45 1.02 -0.64
N LEU A 128 -14.61 1.96 -1.07
CA LEU A 128 -14.92 3.40 -1.00
C LEU A 128 -16.18 3.76 -1.77
N LYS A 129 -16.42 3.15 -2.93
CA LYS A 129 -17.66 3.37 -3.71
C LYS A 129 -18.90 2.90 -2.95
N ARG A 130 -18.83 1.74 -2.27
CA ARG A 130 -19.92 1.24 -1.44
C ARG A 130 -20.19 2.18 -0.26
N GLU A 131 -19.14 2.61 0.43
CA GLU A 131 -19.28 3.57 1.54
C GLU A 131 -19.87 4.91 1.10
N GLN A 132 -19.47 5.42 -0.07
CA GLN A 132 -20.05 6.63 -0.64
C GLN A 132 -21.53 6.46 -1.02
N ALA A 133 -21.89 5.31 -1.59
CA ALA A 133 -23.28 4.97 -1.89
C ALA A 133 -24.13 4.90 -0.61
N ASP A 134 -23.64 4.25 0.44
CA ASP A 134 -24.31 4.15 1.73
C ASP A 134 -24.43 5.51 2.43
N ALA A 135 -23.41 6.36 2.31
CA ALA A 135 -23.46 7.73 2.81
C ALA A 135 -24.48 8.58 2.04
N ALA A 136 -24.56 8.43 0.71
CA ALA A 136 -25.55 9.11 -0.12
C ALA A 136 -26.98 8.66 0.23
N ALA A 137 -27.18 7.35 0.42
CA ALA A 137 -28.47 6.79 0.84
C ALA A 137 -28.92 7.36 2.19
N ARG A 138 -28.03 7.41 3.19
CA ARG A 138 -28.31 8.00 4.50
C ARG A 138 -28.66 9.49 4.42
N ARG A 139 -27.99 10.26 3.56
CA ARG A 139 -28.32 11.68 3.34
C ARG A 139 -29.68 11.85 2.67
N ALA A 140 -30.01 11.01 1.69
CA ALA A 140 -31.31 11.04 1.03
C ALA A 140 -32.44 10.70 2.01
N GLU A 141 -32.25 9.69 2.86
CA GLU A 141 -33.22 9.31 3.89
C GLU A 141 -33.41 10.43 4.93
N ALA A 142 -32.33 11.04 5.41
CA ALA A 142 -32.42 12.18 6.32
C ALA A 142 -33.15 13.38 5.70
N SER A 143 -32.89 13.65 4.41
CA SER A 143 -33.58 14.71 3.67
C SER A 143 -35.08 14.43 3.53
N ALA A 144 -35.45 13.20 3.18
CA ALA A 144 -36.86 12.78 3.08
C ALA A 144 -37.59 12.91 4.43
N ARG A 145 -36.97 12.46 5.52
CA ARG A 145 -37.52 12.60 6.88
C ARG A 145 -37.70 14.07 7.28
N ASN A 146 -36.75 14.94 6.92
CA ASN A 146 -36.86 16.37 7.20
C ASN A 146 -38.00 17.01 6.39
N ALA A 147 -38.12 16.68 5.09
CA ALA A 147 -39.23 17.14 4.26
C ALA A 147 -40.60 16.69 4.82
N GLN A 148 -40.70 15.44 5.26
CA GLN A 148 -41.92 14.92 5.91
C GLN A 148 -42.25 15.67 7.20
N THR A 149 -41.24 15.93 8.05
CA THR A 149 -41.41 16.73 9.27
C THR A 149 -41.92 18.15 8.95
N GLN A 150 -41.36 18.81 7.93
CA GLN A 150 -41.82 20.13 7.50
C GLN A 150 -43.27 20.10 7.01
N LEU A 151 -43.67 19.10 6.22
CA LEU A 151 -45.05 18.93 5.79
C LEU A 151 -46.01 18.73 6.96
N GLN A 152 -45.63 17.93 7.97
CA GLN A 152 -46.42 17.75 9.19
C GLN A 152 -46.57 19.07 9.96
N ILE A 153 -45.50 19.85 10.10
CA ILE A 153 -45.55 21.17 10.76
C ILE A 153 -46.54 22.09 10.03
N VAL A 154 -46.49 22.14 8.70
CA VAL A 154 -47.41 22.96 7.89
C VAL A 154 -48.85 22.47 8.03
N SER A 155 -49.09 21.16 8.03
CA SER A 155 -50.44 20.58 8.25
C SER A 155 -51.02 21.01 9.58
N VAL A 156 -50.27 20.82 10.67
CA VAL A 156 -50.71 21.19 12.02
C VAL A 156 -50.92 22.70 12.15
N ALA A 157 -50.06 23.51 11.53
CA ALA A 157 -50.23 24.97 11.52
C ALA A 157 -51.51 25.39 10.77
N SER A 158 -51.82 24.75 9.64
CA SER A 158 -53.05 24.97 8.88
C SER A 158 -54.30 24.61 9.69
N GLU A 159 -54.31 23.43 10.31
CA GLU A 159 -55.41 22.97 11.19
C GLU A 159 -55.66 23.96 12.34
N ARG A 160 -54.60 24.43 13.01
CA ARG A 160 -54.70 25.44 14.07
C ARG A 160 -55.22 26.78 13.56
N SER A 161 -54.92 27.15 12.32
CA SER A 161 -55.44 28.38 11.70
C SER A 161 -56.94 28.27 11.40
N VAL A 162 -57.36 27.14 10.81
CA VAL A 162 -58.78 26.84 10.57
C VAL A 162 -59.55 26.83 11.87
N HIS A 163 -59.05 26.14 12.90
CA HIS A 163 -59.67 26.10 14.22
C HIS A 163 -59.84 27.51 14.81
N ARG A 164 -58.81 28.37 14.75
CA ARG A 164 -58.91 29.77 15.20
C ARG A 164 -60.00 30.56 14.44
N LYS A 165 -60.08 30.42 13.12
CA LYS A 165 -61.13 31.06 12.31
C LYS A 165 -62.53 30.57 12.70
N VAL A 166 -62.69 29.27 12.91
CA VAL A 166 -63.97 28.70 13.37
C VAL A 166 -64.35 29.29 14.73
N CYS A 167 -63.43 29.33 15.70
CA CYS A 167 -63.70 29.95 17.01
C CYS A 167 -64.08 31.43 16.89
N GLN A 168 -63.40 32.20 16.03
CA GLN A 168 -63.74 33.61 15.78
C GLN A 168 -65.13 33.78 15.15
N LEU A 169 -65.46 32.96 14.15
CA LEU A 169 -66.78 32.95 13.50
C LEU A 169 -67.89 32.60 14.49
N VAL A 170 -67.66 31.61 15.36
CA VAL A 170 -68.58 31.24 16.42
C VAL A 170 -68.77 32.42 17.38
N GLN A 171 -67.69 33.04 17.86
CA GLN A 171 -67.79 34.22 18.74
C GLN A 171 -68.54 35.39 18.08
N GLN A 172 -68.29 35.67 16.80
CA GLN A 172 -69.02 36.70 16.05
C GLN A 172 -70.50 36.38 15.93
N LYS A 173 -70.86 35.15 15.51
CA LYS A 173 -72.24 34.70 15.37
C LYS A 173 -73.01 34.77 16.69
N PHE A 174 -72.44 34.20 17.76
CA PHE A 174 -73.06 34.25 19.09
C PHE A 174 -73.17 35.69 19.60
N GLY A 175 -72.16 36.54 19.36
CA GLY A 175 -72.23 37.96 19.68
C GLY A 175 -73.35 38.68 18.93
N GLU A 176 -73.45 38.48 17.61
CA GLU A 176 -74.50 39.05 16.77
C GLU A 176 -75.90 38.58 17.17
N ASP A 177 -76.07 37.29 17.48
CA ASP A 177 -77.34 36.73 17.90
C ASP A 177 -77.76 37.28 19.28
N ILE A 178 -76.83 37.37 20.24
CA ILE A 178 -77.09 38.02 21.54
C ILE A 178 -77.41 39.50 21.36
N HIS A 179 -76.66 40.23 20.52
CA HIS A 179 -76.94 41.65 20.25
C HIS A 179 -78.31 41.84 19.59
N ARG A 180 -78.72 40.94 18.70
CA ARG A 180 -80.03 40.98 18.04
C ARG A 180 -81.16 40.64 19.02
N GLU A 181 -80.98 39.63 19.86
CA GLU A 181 -81.95 39.31 20.92
C GLU A 181 -82.08 40.45 21.93
N LEU A 182 -80.97 41.05 22.38
CA LEU A 182 -80.99 42.22 23.26
C LEU A 182 -81.65 43.43 22.59
N PHE A 183 -81.41 43.65 21.30
CA PHE A 183 -82.06 44.71 20.54
C PHE A 183 -83.58 44.48 20.42
N ASP A 184 -84.02 43.26 20.10
CA ASP A 184 -85.43 42.91 20.03
C ASP A 184 -86.10 42.97 21.41
N LEU A 185 -85.40 42.58 22.47
CA LEU A 185 -85.87 42.69 23.85
C LEU A 185 -86.04 44.15 24.27
N ALA A 186 -85.06 45.02 23.96
CA ALA A 186 -85.11 46.46 24.21
C ALA A 186 -86.21 47.14 23.38
N ARG A 187 -86.44 46.70 22.13
CA ARG A 187 -87.52 47.20 21.27
C ARG A 187 -88.90 46.82 21.79
N ARG A 188 -89.07 45.60 22.30
CA ARG A 188 -90.35 45.10 22.85
C ARG A 188 -90.64 45.62 24.26
N ASN A 189 -89.59 46.01 25.00
CA ASN A 189 -89.70 46.52 26.37
C ASN A 189 -88.94 47.85 26.50
N PRO A 190 -89.51 48.98 26.01
CA PRO A 190 -88.83 50.27 26.00
C PRO A 190 -88.46 50.79 27.40
N GLU A 191 -89.12 50.31 28.46
CA GLU A 191 -88.79 50.66 29.85
C GLU A 191 -87.46 50.05 30.33
N VAL A 192 -87.02 48.95 29.73
CA VAL A 192 -85.75 48.28 30.05
C VAL A 192 -84.57 49.04 29.43
N SER A 193 -84.79 49.76 28.32
CA SER A 193 -83.75 50.54 27.64
C SER A 193 -83.31 51.79 28.43
N ALA A 194 -84.12 52.27 29.37
CA ALA A 194 -83.84 53.48 30.15
C ALA A 194 -82.82 53.24 31.29
N VAL A 195 -82.68 52.00 31.77
CA VAL A 195 -81.85 51.69 32.95
C VAL A 195 -80.34 51.79 32.66
N SER A 196 -79.90 51.67 31.40
CA SER A 196 -78.47 51.82 31.05
C SER A 196 -78.02 53.26 30.81
N ALA A 197 -78.93 54.22 30.62
CA ALA A 197 -78.58 55.63 30.41
C ALA A 197 -78.48 56.41 31.73
N GLU A 198 -79.06 55.90 32.82
CA GLU A 198 -78.99 56.50 34.16
C GLU A 198 -77.80 56.00 35.01
N ALA A 199 -77.07 54.97 34.57
CA ALA A 199 -75.90 54.44 35.29
C ALA A 199 -74.55 55.13 34.92
N THR A 200 -74.58 56.20 34.13
CA THR A 200 -73.39 57.02 33.77
C THR A 200 -73.53 58.49 34.20
N LYS A 201 -74.02 58.73 35.41
CA LYS A 201 -73.78 59.98 36.15
C LYS A 201 -73.06 59.71 37.46
#